data_AF-A0A269PEY9-F1
#
_entry.id   AF-A0A269PEY9-F1
#
_cell.length_a   1.000
_cell.length_b   1.000
_cell.length_c   1.000
_cell.angle_alpha   90.00
_cell.angle_beta   90.00
_cell.angle_gamma   90.00
#
_symmetry.space_group_name_H-M   'P 1'
#
loop_
_entity.id
_entity.type
_entity.pdbx_description
1 polymer ?
#
loop_
_entity_poly.entity_id
_entity_poly.type
_entity_poly.pdbx_seq_one_letter_code
_entity_poly.pdbx_strand_id
1 'polypeptide(L)'
;MQARKYYAATVFVYLATLAYILLRWDSIPDPIPVHFDGAGNPDRYAPKTFLGATALLWIGAVLSAAVAFCVPPRAMVRRTTDAPSTSPIPFSEANAKRAELLTDKTATFIAQTVLGMAVCMCLSVLSSTGLAPSGWLLPVAWPAFTIGVVVLGVAFTVSASKQVKALPTDQDEQTRNEHFRYAGGMGVYSEPQDPAPIAVFPTNPGKLQINTAHEQGRRYLWRAGIAITASAVACVVFAVLL
;
A
#
# COMPACT_ATOMS: atom_id res chain seq x y z
N MET A 1 4.51 -6.33 -13.70
CA MET A 1 4.27 -7.79 -13.50
C MET A 1 4.65 -8.29 -12.10
N GLN A 2 5.66 -7.73 -11.42
CA GLN A 2 6.08 -8.21 -10.10
C GLN A 2 5.06 -7.95 -8.98
N ALA A 3 4.45 -6.76 -8.90
CA ALA A 3 3.44 -6.43 -7.87
C ALA A 3 2.27 -7.43 -7.80
N ARG A 4 1.74 -7.87 -8.96
CA ARG A 4 0.65 -8.86 -9.02
C ARG A 4 1.03 -10.20 -8.38
N LYS A 5 2.29 -10.63 -8.53
CA LYS A 5 2.78 -11.88 -7.91
C LYS A 5 2.80 -11.77 -6.39
N TYR A 6 3.23 -10.62 -5.85
CA TYR A 6 3.20 -10.36 -4.41
C TYR A 6 1.78 -10.30 -3.85
N TYR A 7 0.83 -9.66 -4.54
CA TYR A 7 -0.57 -9.67 -4.13
C TYR A 7 -1.18 -11.08 -4.19
N ALA A 8 -0.90 -11.86 -5.23
CA ALA A 8 -1.35 -13.25 -5.31
C ALA A 8 -0.76 -14.10 -4.16
N ALA A 9 0.53 -13.93 -3.86
CA ALA A 9 1.17 -14.58 -2.72
C ALA A 9 0.55 -14.13 -1.38
N THR A 10 0.18 -12.86 -1.24
CA THR A 10 -0.50 -12.33 -0.05
C THR A 10 -1.83 -13.03 0.16
N VAL A 11 -2.66 -13.11 -0.89
CA VAL A 11 -3.95 -13.83 -0.83
C VAL A 11 -3.74 -15.30 -0.49
N PHE A 12 -2.76 -15.95 -1.13
CA PHE A 12 -2.41 -17.34 -0.85
C PHE A 12 -2.02 -17.54 0.62
N VAL A 13 -1.18 -16.67 1.18
CA VAL A 13 -0.75 -16.74 2.60
C VAL A 13 -1.96 -16.66 3.52
N TYR A 14 -2.86 -15.69 3.33
CA TYR A 14 -4.07 -15.58 4.14
C TYR A 14 -4.96 -16.83 4.03
N LEU A 15 -5.22 -17.32 2.82
CA LEU A 15 -6.07 -18.49 2.61
C LEU A 15 -5.45 -19.77 3.18
N ALA A 16 -4.13 -19.94 3.02
CA ALA A 16 -3.40 -21.07 3.58
C ALA A 16 -3.42 -21.06 5.11
N THR A 17 -3.22 -19.90 5.74
CA THR A 17 -3.33 -19.76 7.20
C THR A 17 -4.74 -20.02 7.69
N LEU A 18 -5.77 -19.51 7.01
CA LEU A 18 -7.17 -19.79 7.35
C LEU A 18 -7.47 -21.30 7.28
N ALA A 19 -7.07 -21.95 6.18
CA ALA A 19 -7.24 -23.39 6.03
C ALA A 19 -6.50 -24.17 7.13
N TYR A 20 -5.28 -23.76 7.48
CA TYR A 20 -4.51 -24.38 8.55
C TYR A 20 -5.19 -24.26 9.92
N ILE A 21 -5.73 -23.08 10.26
CA ILE A 21 -6.51 -22.86 11.49
C ILE A 21 -7.71 -23.79 11.53
N LEU A 22 -8.47 -23.87 10.42
CA LEU A 22 -9.67 -24.72 10.33
C LEU A 22 -9.34 -26.21 10.46
N LEU A 23 -8.25 -26.67 9.84
CA LEU A 23 -7.79 -28.06 9.94
C LEU A 23 -7.27 -28.43 11.34
N ARG A 24 -6.92 -27.43 12.15
CA ARG A 24 -6.40 -27.60 13.51
C ARG A 24 -7.36 -27.08 14.58
N TRP A 25 -8.63 -26.88 14.23
CA TRP A 25 -9.63 -26.22 15.08
C TRP A 25 -9.75 -26.83 16.48
N ASP A 26 -9.71 -28.16 16.57
CA ASP A 26 -9.84 -28.90 17.84
C ASP A 26 -8.60 -28.76 18.73
N SER A 27 -7.44 -28.40 18.17
CA SER A 27 -6.20 -28.17 18.90
C SER A 27 -6.09 -26.75 19.46
N ILE A 28 -6.94 -25.82 19.01
CA ILE A 28 -6.94 -24.43 19.49
C ILE A 28 -7.50 -24.40 20.92
N PRO A 29 -6.78 -23.77 21.87
CA PRO A 29 -7.20 -23.70 23.27
C PRO A 29 -8.53 -22.94 23.40
N ASP A 30 -9.27 -23.28 24.45
CA ASP A 30 -10.45 -22.53 24.89
C ASP A 30 -10.30 -22.27 26.39
N PRO A 31 -10.07 -21.03 26.82
CA PRO A 31 -10.16 -19.78 26.06
C PRO A 31 -8.91 -19.45 25.21
N ILE A 32 -9.06 -18.52 24.26
CA ILE A 32 -7.96 -17.98 23.44
C ILE A 32 -7.48 -16.61 23.97
N PRO A 33 -6.17 -16.30 23.90
CA PRO A 33 -5.65 -14.95 24.06
C PRO A 33 -6.27 -13.94 23.09
N VAL A 34 -6.70 -12.80 23.60
CA VAL A 34 -7.24 -11.67 22.80
C VAL A 34 -6.50 -10.36 23.03
N HIS A 35 -5.63 -10.30 24.03
CA HIS A 35 -4.75 -9.16 24.30
C HIS A 35 -3.40 -9.68 24.81
N PHE A 36 -2.36 -8.89 24.55
CA PHE A 36 -1.00 -9.16 24.99
C PHE A 36 -0.43 -7.89 25.62
N ASP A 37 0.30 -8.05 26.73
CA ASP A 37 0.98 -6.94 27.40
C ASP A 37 2.19 -6.45 26.59
N GLY A 38 2.85 -5.38 27.08
CA GLY A 38 4.06 -4.83 26.44
C GLY A 38 5.26 -5.79 26.40
N ALA A 39 5.24 -6.86 27.19
CA ALA A 39 6.24 -7.93 27.17
C ALA A 39 5.86 -9.08 26.22
N GLY A 40 4.68 -9.00 25.59
CA GLY A 40 4.17 -10.02 24.67
C GLY A 40 3.55 -11.23 25.37
N ASN A 41 3.24 -11.13 26.66
CA ASN A 41 2.52 -12.18 27.38
C ASN A 41 1.00 -11.98 27.24
N PRO A 42 0.23 -13.06 27.07
CA PRO A 42 -1.22 -12.96 27.04
C PRO A 42 -1.78 -12.60 28.43
N ASP A 43 -2.44 -11.45 28.51
CA ASP A 43 -3.01 -10.87 29.75
C ASP A 43 -4.55 -10.80 29.73
N ARG A 44 -5.19 -11.05 28.57
CA ARG A 44 -6.65 -11.17 28.43
C ARG A 44 -7.04 -12.33 27.53
N TYR A 45 -8.12 -13.02 27.90
CA TYR A 45 -8.62 -14.21 27.23
C TYR A 45 -10.12 -14.09 26.94
N ALA A 46 -10.59 -14.77 25.89
CA ALA A 46 -12.00 -14.86 25.53
C ALA A 46 -12.36 -16.29 25.08
N PRO A 47 -13.65 -16.69 25.15
CA PRO A 47 -14.09 -17.99 24.66
C PRO A 47 -13.70 -18.21 23.19
N LYS A 48 -13.34 -19.45 22.85
CA LYS A 48 -13.00 -19.81 21.47
C LYS A 48 -14.23 -19.69 20.57
N THR A 49 -14.20 -18.70 19.68
CA THR A 49 -15.19 -18.52 18.61
C THR A 49 -14.48 -18.44 17.26
N PHE A 50 -15.22 -18.71 16.17
CA PHE A 50 -14.67 -18.58 14.82
C PHE A 50 -14.07 -17.18 14.58
N LEU A 51 -14.81 -16.14 14.97
CA LEU A 51 -14.34 -14.77 14.83
C LEU A 51 -13.12 -14.50 15.71
N GLY A 52 -13.15 -14.91 16.99
CA GLY A 52 -12.01 -14.77 17.90
C GLY A 52 -10.73 -15.40 17.37
N ALA A 53 -10.81 -16.64 16.87
CA ALA A 53 -9.65 -17.38 16.38
C ALA A 53 -9.15 -16.90 15.00
N THR A 54 -9.90 -16.07 14.27
CA THR A 54 -9.56 -15.64 12.91
C THR A 54 -9.52 -14.12 12.71
N ALA A 55 -9.87 -13.31 13.71
CA ALA A 55 -10.04 -11.86 13.51
C ALA A 55 -8.77 -11.14 13.04
N LEU A 56 -7.59 -11.50 13.56
CA LEU A 56 -6.32 -10.92 13.09
C LEU A 56 -6.07 -11.20 11.60
N LEU A 57 -6.55 -12.32 11.08
CA LEU A 57 -6.48 -12.64 9.65
C LEU A 57 -7.37 -11.68 8.85
N TRP A 58 -8.60 -11.45 9.30
CA TRP A 58 -9.53 -10.53 8.64
C TRP A 58 -9.07 -9.06 8.72
N ILE A 59 -8.59 -8.62 9.89
CA ILE A 59 -7.98 -7.31 10.07
C ILE A 59 -6.81 -7.14 9.11
N GLY A 60 -5.90 -8.13 9.07
CA GLY A 60 -4.76 -8.12 8.15
C GLY A 60 -5.20 -8.02 6.69
N ALA A 61 -6.19 -8.81 6.28
CA ALA A 61 -6.70 -8.82 4.91
C ALA A 61 -7.33 -7.48 4.52
N VAL A 62 -8.11 -6.87 5.42
CA VAL A 62 -8.72 -5.54 5.21
C VAL A 62 -7.65 -4.45 5.10
N LEU A 63 -6.68 -4.42 6.01
CA LEU A 63 -5.57 -3.45 5.96
C LEU A 63 -4.74 -3.62 4.67
N SER A 64 -4.47 -4.87 4.29
CA SER A 64 -3.74 -5.20 3.06
C SER A 64 -4.46 -4.69 1.81
N ALA A 65 -5.78 -4.92 1.74
CA ALA A 65 -6.61 -4.42 0.65
C ALA A 65 -6.64 -2.89 0.63
N ALA A 66 -6.84 -2.25 1.79
CA ALA A 66 -6.89 -0.80 1.89
C ALA A 66 -5.60 -0.12 1.40
N VAL A 67 -4.45 -0.63 1.85
CA VAL A 67 -3.14 -0.16 1.41
C VAL A 67 -2.93 -0.38 -0.10
N ALA A 68 -3.40 -1.50 -0.66
CA ALA A 68 -3.33 -1.75 -2.10
C ALA A 68 -4.20 -0.76 -2.92
N PHE A 69 -5.38 -0.36 -2.40
CA PHE A 69 -6.25 0.62 -3.07
C PHE A 69 -5.69 2.04 -3.11
N CYS A 70 -4.77 2.36 -2.19
CA CYS A 70 -4.02 3.61 -2.17
C CYS A 70 -2.95 3.71 -3.27
N VAL A 71 -2.69 2.64 -4.03
CA VAL A 71 -1.75 2.69 -5.17
C VAL A 71 -2.46 3.26 -6.41
N PRO A 72 -1.90 4.31 -7.06
CA PRO A 72 -2.43 4.81 -8.32
C PRO A 72 -2.46 3.71 -9.39
N PRO A 73 -3.57 3.53 -10.12
CA PRO A 73 -3.62 2.54 -11.18
C PRO A 73 -2.74 3.00 -12.35
N ARG A 74 -1.89 2.12 -12.88
CA ARG A 74 -1.01 2.42 -14.03
C ARG A 74 -1.78 2.99 -15.24
N ALA A 75 -3.01 2.52 -15.46
CA ALA A 75 -3.88 2.99 -16.54
C ALA A 75 -4.20 4.50 -16.47
N MET A 76 -4.00 5.15 -15.32
CA MET A 76 -4.20 6.59 -15.16
C MET A 76 -3.04 7.39 -15.74
N VAL A 77 -1.80 6.87 -15.74
CA VAL A 77 -0.60 7.65 -16.09
C VAL A 77 -0.64 8.25 -17.51
N ARG A 78 -1.08 7.45 -18.49
CA ARG A 78 -1.12 7.87 -19.91
C ARG A 78 -2.50 8.36 -20.37
N ARG A 79 -3.47 8.42 -19.47
CA ARG A 79 -4.84 8.78 -19.85
C ARG A 79 -4.93 10.30 -19.93
N THR A 80 -4.70 10.85 -21.11
CA THR A 80 -4.83 12.29 -21.34
C THR A 80 -6.28 12.71 -21.12
N THR A 81 -6.45 13.85 -20.48
CA THR A 81 -7.73 14.56 -20.39
C THR A 81 -7.78 15.61 -21.49
N ASP A 82 -8.98 15.93 -21.98
CA ASP A 82 -9.18 16.94 -23.02
C ASP A 82 -8.78 18.33 -22.49
N ALA A 83 -7.50 18.66 -22.62
CA ALA A 83 -7.02 20.02 -22.42
C ALA A 83 -7.37 20.86 -23.67
N PRO A 84 -7.71 22.15 -23.52
CA PRO A 84 -7.92 23.02 -24.67
C PRO A 84 -6.73 22.96 -25.63
N SER A 85 -6.98 22.97 -26.94
CA SER A 85 -5.90 22.94 -27.96
C SER A 85 -4.96 24.15 -27.88
N THR A 86 -5.35 25.19 -27.14
CA THR A 86 -4.58 26.40 -26.84
C THR A 86 -3.84 26.32 -25.51
N SER A 87 -3.81 25.16 -24.83
CA SER A 87 -3.14 25.03 -23.54
C SER A 87 -1.64 25.31 -23.67
N PRO A 88 -1.06 26.16 -22.81
CA PRO A 88 0.37 26.40 -22.80
C PRO A 88 1.17 25.22 -22.22
N ILE A 89 0.49 24.19 -21.70
CA ILE A 89 1.09 23.04 -21.04
C ILE A 89 0.98 21.81 -21.96
N PRO A 90 2.05 21.44 -22.69
CA PRO A 90 2.01 20.27 -23.56
C PRO A 90 1.95 18.99 -22.73
N PHE A 91 1.44 17.91 -23.33
CA PHE A 91 1.61 16.57 -22.79
C PHE A 91 3.02 16.08 -23.10
N SER A 92 3.81 15.73 -22.07
CA SER A 92 5.19 15.23 -22.26
C SER A 92 5.25 13.71 -22.13
N GLU A 93 5.79 13.07 -23.16
CA GLU A 93 6.06 11.63 -23.16
C GLU A 93 7.17 11.25 -22.17
N ALA A 94 8.19 12.10 -22.01
CA ALA A 94 9.23 11.90 -21.01
C ALA A 94 8.65 11.92 -19.59
N ASN A 95 7.75 12.87 -19.30
CA ASN A 95 7.10 12.95 -17.99
C ASN A 95 6.18 11.74 -17.73
N ALA A 96 5.41 11.33 -18.74
CA ALA A 96 4.59 10.13 -18.65
C ALA A 96 5.44 8.88 -18.35
N LYS A 97 6.60 8.70 -19.00
CA LYS A 97 7.54 7.60 -18.70
C LYS A 97 8.06 7.65 -17.27
N ARG A 98 8.38 8.83 -16.74
CA ARG A 98 8.80 9.00 -15.33
C ARG A 98 7.68 8.61 -14.37
N ALA A 99 6.45 9.05 -14.65
CA ALA A 99 5.27 8.71 -13.86
C ALA A 99 4.95 7.20 -13.91
N GLU A 100 5.13 6.55 -15.06
CA GLU A 100 4.97 5.10 -15.22
C GLU A 100 5.99 4.33 -14.36
N LEU A 101 7.26 4.74 -14.43
CA LEU A 101 8.34 4.14 -13.65
C LEU A 101 8.08 4.26 -12.15
N LEU A 102 7.71 5.46 -11.68
CA LEU A 102 7.40 5.68 -10.27
C LEU A 102 6.17 4.89 -9.83
N THR A 103 5.11 4.88 -10.65
CA THR A 103 3.89 4.11 -10.35
C THR A 103 4.20 2.61 -10.22
N ASP A 104 5.01 2.04 -11.11
CA ASP A 104 5.41 0.63 -11.05
C ASP A 104 6.26 0.31 -9.82
N LYS A 105 7.22 1.20 -9.49
CA LYS A 105 8.07 1.03 -8.31
C LYS A 105 7.27 1.16 -7.02
N THR A 106 6.38 2.15 -6.94
CA THR A 106 5.46 2.32 -5.80
C THR A 106 4.57 1.09 -5.65
N ALA A 107 3.97 0.60 -6.75
CA ALA A 107 3.15 -0.61 -6.71
C ALA A 107 3.92 -1.83 -6.22
N THR A 108 5.19 -1.98 -6.64
CA THR A 108 6.04 -3.10 -6.21
C THR A 108 6.43 -2.99 -4.74
N PHE A 109 6.86 -1.80 -4.30
CA PHE A 109 7.18 -1.53 -2.89
C PHE A 109 5.98 -1.83 -1.98
N ILE A 110 4.80 -1.28 -2.33
CA ILE A 110 3.58 -1.49 -1.55
C ILE A 110 3.19 -2.98 -1.54
N ALA A 111 3.28 -3.68 -2.67
CA ALA A 111 2.94 -5.10 -2.71
C ALA A 111 3.89 -5.96 -1.86
N GLN A 112 5.17 -5.62 -1.79
CA GLN A 112 6.15 -6.27 -0.90
C GLN A 112 5.85 -5.98 0.57
N THR A 113 5.55 -4.73 0.92
CA THR A 113 5.14 -4.34 2.28
C THR A 113 3.86 -5.06 2.71
N VAL A 114 2.86 -5.14 1.83
CA VAL A 114 1.61 -5.86 2.08
C VAL A 114 1.85 -7.35 2.31
N LEU A 115 2.71 -7.99 1.52
CA LEU A 115 3.07 -9.40 1.74
C LEU A 115 3.77 -9.59 3.10
N GLY A 116 4.74 -8.74 3.44
CA GLY A 116 5.43 -8.80 4.73
C GLY A 116 4.47 -8.61 5.90
N MET A 117 3.54 -7.67 5.79
CA MET A 117 2.50 -7.44 6.80
C MET A 117 1.58 -8.65 6.93
N ALA A 118 1.17 -9.26 5.81
CA ALA A 118 0.33 -10.47 5.83
C ALA A 118 1.01 -11.64 6.54
N VAL A 119 2.31 -11.85 6.31
CA VAL A 119 3.08 -12.87 7.06
C VAL A 119 3.07 -12.56 8.56
N CYS A 120 3.29 -11.31 8.95
CA CYS A 120 3.27 -10.91 10.36
C CYS A 120 1.90 -11.13 11.00
N MET A 121 0.82 -10.71 10.34
CA MET A 121 -0.55 -10.91 10.81
C MET A 121 -0.91 -12.40 10.90
N CYS A 122 -0.47 -13.20 9.94
CA CYS A 122 -0.66 -14.65 9.95
C CYS A 122 0.12 -15.32 11.10
N LEU A 123 1.35 -14.88 11.36
CA LEU A 123 2.11 -15.37 12.52
C LEU A 123 1.44 -14.94 13.83
N SER A 124 0.95 -13.71 13.93
CA SER A 124 0.22 -13.23 15.11
C SER A 124 -1.02 -14.09 15.41
N VAL A 125 -1.83 -14.42 14.41
CA VAL A 125 -3.01 -15.27 14.62
C VAL A 125 -2.61 -16.71 15.00
N LEU A 126 -1.57 -17.27 14.37
CA LEU A 126 -1.07 -18.60 14.73
C LEU A 126 -0.52 -18.62 16.16
N SER A 127 0.17 -17.58 16.60
CA SER A 127 0.65 -17.46 17.98
C SER A 127 -0.52 -17.36 18.96
N SER A 128 -1.53 -16.53 18.67
CA SER A 128 -2.71 -16.40 19.55
C SER A 128 -3.52 -17.70 19.67
N THR A 129 -3.55 -18.51 18.62
CA THR A 129 -4.28 -19.79 18.60
C THR A 129 -3.45 -20.96 19.12
N GLY A 130 -2.23 -20.73 19.61
CA GLY A 130 -1.31 -21.80 20.06
C GLY A 130 -0.83 -22.72 18.94
N LEU A 131 -1.00 -22.32 17.67
CA LEU A 131 -0.65 -23.09 16.48
C LEU A 131 0.69 -22.67 15.85
N ALA A 132 1.34 -21.63 16.38
CA ALA A 132 2.64 -21.18 15.90
C ALA A 132 3.70 -22.27 16.09
N PRO A 133 4.54 -22.54 15.08
CA PRO A 133 5.55 -23.60 15.16
C PRO A 133 6.65 -23.28 16.17
N SER A 134 6.84 -22.00 16.54
CA SER A 134 7.75 -21.62 17.61
C SER A 134 7.41 -20.25 18.21
N GLY A 135 7.60 -20.11 19.52
CA GLY A 135 7.31 -18.88 20.27
C GLY A 135 8.22 -17.69 19.93
N TRP A 136 9.41 -17.91 19.37
CA TRP A 136 10.33 -16.82 19.01
C TRP A 136 10.02 -16.16 17.66
N LEU A 137 9.18 -16.80 16.82
CA LEU A 137 8.92 -16.30 15.47
C LEU A 137 8.21 -14.94 15.49
N LEU A 138 7.23 -14.76 16.37
CA LEU A 138 6.48 -13.51 16.48
C LEU A 138 7.36 -12.31 16.93
N PRO A 139 8.14 -12.40 18.03
CA PRO A 139 9.00 -11.30 18.48
C PRO A 139 10.15 -10.99 17.51
N VAL A 140 10.51 -11.91 16.60
CA VAL A 140 11.50 -11.65 15.54
C VAL A 140 10.84 -11.09 14.28
N ALA A 141 9.65 -11.58 13.90
CA ALA A 141 8.99 -11.23 12.64
C ALA A 141 8.63 -9.74 12.57
N TRP A 142 8.05 -9.17 13.63
CA TRP A 142 7.64 -7.75 13.63
C TRP A 142 8.82 -6.77 13.55
N PRO A 143 9.90 -6.93 14.34
CA PRO A 143 11.12 -6.12 14.16
C PRO A 143 11.76 -6.31 12.79
N ALA A 144 11.88 -7.56 12.31
CA ALA A 144 12.46 -7.85 11.00
C ALA A 144 11.63 -7.21 9.86
N PHE A 145 10.31 -7.28 9.95
CA PHE A 145 9.40 -6.60 9.03
C PHE A 145 9.57 -5.08 9.07
N THR A 146 9.61 -4.50 10.26
CA THR A 146 9.76 -3.04 10.44
C THR A 146 11.08 -2.55 9.84
N ILE A 147 12.19 -3.21 10.18
CA ILE A 147 13.52 -2.91 9.60
C ILE A 147 13.49 -3.12 8.09
N GLY A 148 12.89 -4.23 7.63
CA GLY A 148 12.74 -4.55 6.22
C GLY A 148 12.01 -3.45 5.44
N VAL A 149 10.89 -2.94 5.95
CA VAL A 149 10.13 -1.85 5.33
C VAL A 149 10.97 -0.57 5.24
N VAL A 150 11.72 -0.23 6.30
CA VAL A 150 12.62 0.94 6.29
C VAL A 150 13.70 0.78 5.21
N VAL A 151 14.40 -0.37 5.19
CA VAL A 151 15.44 -0.66 4.20
C VAL A 151 14.87 -0.61 2.78
N LEU A 152 13.71 -1.21 2.56
CA LEU A 152 13.03 -1.25 1.27
C LEU A 152 12.58 0.16 0.85
N GLY A 153 12.13 1.00 1.79
CA GLY A 153 11.74 2.39 1.56
C GLY A 153 12.92 3.29 1.19
N VAL A 154 14.06 3.11 1.84
CA VAL A 154 15.33 3.78 1.49
C VAL A 154 15.78 3.34 0.09
N ALA A 155 15.81 2.04 -0.18
CA ALA A 155 16.18 1.50 -1.49
C ALA A 155 15.24 1.96 -2.61
N PHE A 156 13.92 2.01 -2.34
CA PHE A 156 12.93 2.60 -3.23
C PHE A 156 13.26 4.06 -3.53
N THR A 157 13.44 4.89 -2.51
CA THR A 157 13.67 6.34 -2.65
C THR A 157 14.93 6.63 -3.46
N VAL A 158 16.03 5.94 -3.14
CA VAL A 158 17.33 6.10 -3.83
C VAL A 158 17.25 5.59 -5.27
N SER A 159 16.72 4.39 -5.49
CA SER A 159 16.67 3.79 -6.83
C SER A 159 15.67 4.50 -7.75
N ALA A 160 14.52 4.92 -7.23
CA ALA A 160 13.51 5.67 -7.97
C ALA A 160 14.08 7.02 -8.40
N SER A 161 14.67 7.78 -7.48
CA SER A 161 15.25 9.09 -7.79
C SER A 161 16.37 8.99 -8.85
N LYS A 162 17.24 7.98 -8.74
CA LYS A 162 18.32 7.76 -9.70
C LYS A 162 17.78 7.40 -11.09
N GLN A 163 16.84 6.46 -11.16
CA GLN A 163 16.29 5.99 -12.45
C GLN A 163 15.39 7.05 -13.11
N VAL A 164 14.62 7.80 -12.32
CA VAL A 164 13.85 8.94 -12.83
C VAL A 164 14.81 9.95 -13.43
N LYS A 165 15.85 10.41 -12.72
CA LYS A 165 16.81 11.39 -13.25
C LYS A 165 17.58 10.93 -14.49
N ALA A 166 17.75 9.62 -14.68
CA ALA A 166 18.44 9.06 -15.83
C ALA A 166 17.60 9.09 -17.13
N LEU A 167 16.28 9.28 -17.05
CA LEU A 167 15.44 9.38 -18.24
C LEU A 167 15.68 10.73 -18.95
N PRO A 168 15.78 10.73 -20.30
CA PRO A 168 16.00 11.94 -21.06
C PRO A 168 14.78 12.88 -20.96
N THR A 169 15.05 14.18 -20.97
CA THR A 169 14.04 15.23 -20.93
C THR A 169 13.71 15.66 -22.35
N ASP A 170 12.44 15.62 -22.75
CA ASP A 170 11.98 16.16 -24.04
C ASP A 170 11.69 17.67 -23.94
N GLN A 171 11.49 18.32 -25.10
CA GLN A 171 11.21 19.76 -25.15
C GLN A 171 9.90 20.09 -24.43
N ASP A 172 8.89 19.24 -24.56
CA ASP A 172 7.61 19.39 -23.86
C ASP A 172 7.78 19.34 -22.33
N GLU A 173 8.64 18.46 -21.81
CA GLU A 173 8.97 18.40 -20.39
C GLU A 173 9.71 19.64 -19.92
N GLN A 174 10.57 20.25 -20.75
CA GLN A 174 11.23 21.51 -20.41
C GLN A 174 10.20 22.63 -20.26
N THR A 175 9.29 22.79 -21.23
CA THR A 175 8.21 23.78 -21.17
C THR A 175 7.30 23.54 -19.95
N ARG A 176 6.95 22.29 -19.66
CA ARG A 176 6.19 21.93 -18.44
C ARG A 176 6.96 22.27 -17.16
N ASN A 177 8.26 22.01 -17.12
CA ASN A 177 9.09 22.26 -15.94
C ASN A 177 9.25 23.74 -15.64
N GLU A 178 9.24 24.60 -16.66
CA GLU A 178 9.20 26.05 -16.48
C GLU A 178 7.88 26.49 -15.84
N HIS A 179 6.76 25.95 -16.33
CA HIS A 179 5.43 26.22 -15.80
C HIS A 179 5.28 25.73 -14.34
N PHE A 180 5.74 24.49 -14.06
CA PHE A 180 5.64 23.86 -12.74
C PHE A 180 6.88 24.05 -11.85
N ARG A 181 7.75 25.01 -12.16
CA ARG A 181 9.04 25.20 -11.46
C ARG A 181 8.89 25.35 -9.94
N TYR A 182 7.83 26.01 -9.50
CA TYR A 182 7.49 26.22 -8.09
C TYR A 182 6.25 25.43 -7.65
N ALA A 183 5.68 24.63 -8.55
CA ALA A 183 4.62 23.69 -8.22
C ALA A 183 5.27 22.39 -7.74
N GLY A 184 4.88 21.94 -6.55
CA GLY A 184 5.47 20.75 -5.93
C GLY A 184 5.21 20.74 -4.45
N GLY A 185 4.28 19.87 -4.03
CA GLY A 185 3.86 19.76 -2.64
C GLY A 185 3.63 18.31 -2.21
N MET A 186 2.56 18.11 -1.44
CA MET A 186 2.20 16.86 -0.75
C MET A 186 1.66 15.73 -1.66
N GLY A 187 2.04 15.69 -2.94
CA GLY A 187 1.63 14.63 -3.89
C GLY A 187 0.32 14.89 -4.63
N VAL A 188 -0.24 16.09 -4.52
CA VAL A 188 -1.43 16.54 -5.26
C VAL A 188 -1.22 17.96 -5.77
N TYR A 189 -1.84 18.29 -6.90
CA TYR A 189 -1.93 19.64 -7.47
C TYR A 189 -3.25 19.78 -8.23
N SER A 190 -3.61 21.01 -8.62
CA SER A 190 -4.81 21.27 -9.41
C SER A 190 -4.46 22.22 -10.55
N GLU A 191 -4.39 21.71 -11.77
CA GLU A 191 -4.17 22.51 -12.97
C GLU A 191 -5.08 22.01 -14.11
N PRO A 192 -6.19 22.70 -14.41
CA PRO A 192 -7.12 22.30 -15.48
C PRO A 192 -6.49 22.29 -16.87
N GLN A 193 -5.47 23.12 -17.11
CA GLN A 193 -4.82 23.23 -18.42
C GLN A 193 -3.80 22.11 -18.67
N ASP A 194 -3.39 21.37 -17.64
CA ASP A 194 -2.44 20.27 -17.78
C ASP A 194 -3.17 19.01 -18.27
N PRO A 195 -2.86 18.47 -19.46
CA PRO A 195 -3.53 17.26 -19.95
C PRO A 195 -3.22 15.99 -19.11
N ALA A 196 -2.16 16.01 -18.29
CA ALA A 196 -1.75 14.87 -17.48
C ALA A 196 -2.54 14.75 -16.16
N PRO A 197 -3.15 13.58 -15.86
CA PRO A 197 -3.79 13.33 -14.57
C PRO A 197 -2.78 12.98 -13.46
N ILE A 198 -1.58 12.54 -13.84
CA ILE A 198 -0.45 12.29 -12.95
C ILE A 198 0.80 12.85 -13.61
N ALA A 199 1.60 13.56 -12.83
CA ALA A 199 2.87 14.11 -13.29
C ALA A 199 3.98 13.83 -12.29
N VAL A 200 5.22 14.04 -12.76
CA VAL A 200 6.42 14.11 -11.91
C VAL A 200 6.98 15.51 -12.04
N PHE A 201 7.11 16.21 -10.92
CA PHE A 201 7.59 17.59 -10.93
C PHE A 201 9.10 17.68 -10.69
N PRO A 202 9.78 18.70 -11.26
CA PRO A 202 11.24 18.84 -11.19
C PRO A 202 11.72 19.07 -9.75
N THR A 203 10.90 19.71 -8.92
CA THR A 203 11.17 19.95 -7.49
C THR A 203 11.15 18.66 -6.66
N ASN A 204 10.44 17.63 -7.10
CA ASN A 204 10.22 16.39 -6.37
C ASN A 204 10.26 15.16 -7.32
N PRO A 205 11.41 14.83 -7.92
CA PRO A 205 11.51 13.78 -8.95
C PRO A 205 11.26 12.37 -8.42
N GLY A 206 11.17 12.17 -7.11
CA GLY A 206 10.85 10.89 -6.47
C GLY A 206 9.37 10.72 -6.11
N LYS A 207 8.50 11.67 -6.43
CA LYS A 207 7.09 11.67 -6.01
C LYS A 207 6.16 11.80 -7.21
N LEU A 208 5.06 11.05 -7.16
CA LEU A 208 3.92 11.25 -8.04
C LEU A 208 3.12 12.45 -7.57
N GLN A 209 2.67 13.28 -8.50
CA GLN A 209 1.77 14.39 -8.27
C GLN A 209 0.46 14.10 -8.98
N ILE A 210 -0.65 14.03 -8.23
CA ILE A 210 -1.98 13.73 -8.78
C ILE A 210 -2.71 15.03 -9.09
N ASN A 211 -3.20 15.18 -10.32
CA ASN A 211 -3.96 16.36 -10.74
C ASN A 211 -5.44 16.23 -10.34
N THR A 212 -5.90 17.03 -9.39
CA THR A 212 -7.28 17.03 -8.88
C THR A 212 -8.24 17.89 -9.70
N ALA A 213 -7.73 18.67 -10.66
CA ALA A 213 -8.57 19.35 -11.65
C ALA A 213 -9.32 18.33 -12.53
N HIS A 214 -8.73 17.15 -12.73
CA HIS A 214 -9.32 16.06 -13.51
C HIS A 214 -10.10 15.07 -12.66
N GLU A 215 -11.20 14.57 -13.23
CA GLU A 215 -12.08 13.62 -12.54
C GLU A 215 -11.34 12.34 -12.13
N GLN A 216 -10.37 11.90 -12.93
CA GLN A 216 -9.59 10.69 -12.65
C GLN A 216 -8.78 10.82 -11.37
N GLY A 217 -8.11 11.96 -11.17
CA GLY A 217 -7.35 12.24 -9.95
C GLY A 217 -8.27 12.31 -8.73
N ARG A 218 -9.43 12.97 -8.86
CA ARG A 218 -10.45 13.01 -7.78
C ARG A 218 -10.99 11.63 -7.44
N ARG A 219 -11.38 10.83 -8.43
CA ARG A 219 -11.89 9.46 -8.24
C ARG A 219 -10.84 8.56 -7.57
N TYR A 220 -9.56 8.70 -7.94
CA TYR A 220 -8.47 7.99 -7.28
C TYR A 220 -8.37 8.37 -5.79
N LEU A 221 -8.32 9.66 -5.47
CA LEU A 221 -8.22 10.13 -4.09
C LEU A 221 -9.44 9.72 -3.26
N TRP A 222 -10.64 9.81 -3.85
CA TRP A 222 -11.88 9.36 -3.23
C TRP A 222 -11.85 7.86 -2.91
N ARG A 223 -11.40 7.03 -3.86
CA ARG A 223 -11.24 5.59 -3.65
C ARG A 223 -10.23 5.28 -2.53
N ALA A 224 -9.10 5.98 -2.51
CA ALA A 224 -8.10 5.82 -1.45
C ALA A 224 -8.67 6.25 -0.08
N GLY A 225 -9.40 7.37 -0.02
CA GLY A 225 -10.07 7.86 1.17
C GLY A 225 -11.10 6.85 1.71
N ILE A 226 -11.98 6.35 0.84
CA ILE A 226 -12.95 5.30 1.21
C ILE A 226 -12.23 4.08 1.75
N ALA A 227 -11.16 3.62 1.09
CA ALA A 227 -10.43 2.43 1.52
C ALA A 227 -9.83 2.60 2.92
N ILE A 228 -9.23 3.76 3.21
CA ILE A 228 -8.68 4.09 4.53
C ILE A 228 -9.81 4.15 5.57
N THR A 229 -10.89 4.89 5.31
CA THR A 229 -12.02 5.02 6.25
C THR A 229 -12.68 3.68 6.51
N ALA A 230 -12.97 2.90 5.47
CA ALA A 230 -13.56 1.56 5.61
C ALA A 230 -12.66 0.63 6.42
N SER A 231 -11.33 0.70 6.24
CA SER A 231 -10.39 -0.10 7.03
C SER A 231 -10.38 0.29 8.51
N ALA A 232 -10.43 1.58 8.82
CA ALA A 232 -10.49 2.06 10.20
C ALA A 232 -11.80 1.62 10.88
N VAL A 233 -12.94 1.76 10.19
CA VAL A 233 -14.25 1.28 10.67
C VAL A 233 -14.22 -0.23 10.90
N ALA A 234 -13.66 -1.01 9.97
CA ALA A 234 -13.54 -2.46 10.14
C ALA A 234 -12.71 -2.83 11.38
N CYS A 235 -11.56 -2.18 11.60
CA CYS A 235 -10.75 -2.40 12.80
C CYS A 235 -11.51 -2.10 14.09
N VAL A 236 -12.29 -1.01 14.13
CA VAL A 236 -13.15 -0.67 15.28
C VAL A 236 -14.24 -1.72 15.49
N VAL A 237 -14.90 -2.16 14.42
CA VAL A 237 -15.93 -3.21 14.48
C VAL A 237 -15.34 -4.51 15.02
N PHE A 238 -14.18 -4.95 14.53
CA PHE A 238 -13.52 -6.13 15.07
C PHE A 238 -13.14 -5.94 16.54
N ALA A 239 -12.65 -4.77 16.95
CA ALA A 239 -12.31 -4.51 18.35
C ALA A 239 -13.51 -4.52 19.30
N VAL A 240 -14.72 -4.21 18.80
CA VAL A 240 -15.97 -4.25 19.59
C VAL A 240 -16.58 -5.65 19.63
N LEU A 241 -16.39 -6.45 18.59
CA LEU A 241 -16.96 -7.80 18.47
C LEU A 241 -16.10 -8.90 19.10
N LEU A 242 -14.85 -8.59 19.46
CA LEU A 242 -13.88 -9.49 20.10
C LEU A 242 -13.82 -9.29 21.62
#